data_AF-A0A3C0L5H1-F1
#
_entry.id   AF-A0A3C0L5H1-F1
#
_cell.length_a   1.000
_cell.length_b   1.000
_cell.length_c   1.000
_cell.angle_alpha   90.00
_cell.angle_beta   90.00
_cell.angle_gamma   90.00
#
_symmetry.space_group_name_H-M   'P 1'
#
loop_
_entity.id
_entity.type
_entity.pdbx_description
1 polymer ?
#
loop_
_entity_poly.entity_id
_entity_poly.type
_entity_poly.pdbx_seq_one_letter_code
_entity_poly.pdbx_strand_id
1 'polypeptide(L)' 'WYLAQIGVDPFFQAQGVGAALMKHALARCDTDGTPCYLESSNPRNISLYERFGFERVGEIQVGRSPIMTPMIRPAQG' A
#
# COMPACT_ATOMS: atom_id res chain seq x y z
N TRP A 1 9.62 2.35 -6.53
CA TRP A 1 8.67 3.44 -6.30
C TRP A 1 8.20 3.41 -4.84
N TYR A 2 7.95 4.57 -4.22
CA TYR A 2 7.48 4.65 -2.82
C TYR A 2 6.09 5.27 -2.75
N LEU A 3 5.12 4.50 -2.24
CA LEU A 3 3.77 4.98 -1.96
C LEU A 3 3.76 5.68 -0.59
N ALA A 4 4.13 6.96 -0.57
CA ALA A 4 4.19 7.71 0.68
C ALA A 4 2.80 7.89 1.33
N GLN A 5 1.78 8.22 0.54
CA GLN A 5 0.41 8.43 1.04
C GLN A 5 -0.63 8.04 -0.01
N ILE A 6 -1.74 7.49 0.48
CA ILE A 6 -2.98 7.29 -0.28
C ILE A 6 -4.15 7.56 0.67
N GLY A 7 -5.16 8.29 0.19
CA GLY A 7 -6.31 8.67 0.98
C GLY A 7 -7.55 8.79 0.10
N VAL A 8 -8.70 8.53 0.71
CA VAL A 8 -10.02 8.75 0.11
C VAL A 8 -10.81 9.57 1.12
N ASP A 9 -11.41 10.65 0.64
CA ASP A 9 -12.33 11.46 1.44
C ASP A 9 -13.41 10.56 2.06
N PRO A 10 -13.73 10.72 3.36
CA PRO A 10 -14.68 9.86 4.07
C PRO A 10 -16.02 9.65 3.35
N PHE A 11 -16.54 10.67 2.66
CA PHE A 11 -17.81 10.57 1.93
C PHE A 11 -17.75 9.62 0.72
N PHE A 12 -16.54 9.31 0.23
CA PHE A 12 -16.31 8.46 -0.94
C PHE A 12 -15.66 7.11 -0.57
N GLN A 13 -15.52 6.81 0.72
CA GLN A 13 -15.01 5.51 1.18
C GLN A 13 -16.00 4.37 0.87
N ALA A 14 -15.48 3.14 0.84
CA ALA A 14 -16.24 1.92 0.51
C ALA A 14 -16.89 1.89 -0.89
N GLN A 15 -16.59 2.86 -1.76
CA GLN A 15 -17.10 2.94 -3.15
C GLN A 15 -16.05 2.51 -4.19
N GLY A 16 -14.95 1.89 -3.77
CA GLY A 16 -13.89 1.42 -4.68
C GLY A 16 -12.89 2.49 -5.12
N VAL A 17 -13.03 3.75 -4.70
CA VAL A 17 -12.12 4.85 -5.06
C VAL A 17 -10.67 4.56 -4.68
N GLY A 18 -10.42 4.07 -3.45
CA GLY A 18 -9.07 3.73 -2.99
C GLY A 18 -8.45 2.59 -3.80
N ALA A 19 -9.27 1.64 -4.24
CA ALA A 19 -8.82 0.55 -5.10
C ALA A 19 -8.48 1.07 -6.51
N ALA A 20 -9.26 2.01 -7.06
CA ALA A 20 -8.97 2.63 -8.34
C ALA A 20 -7.65 3.43 -8.30
N LEU A 21 -7.43 4.22 -7.24
CA LEU A 21 -6.19 4.96 -7.02
C LEU A 21 -4.97 4.01 -6.92
N MET A 22 -5.10 2.92 -6.16
CA MET A 22 -4.04 1.91 -6.05
C MET A 22 -3.72 1.27 -7.40
N LYS A 23 -4.74 0.84 -8.16
CA LYS A 23 -4.54 0.26 -9.49
C LYS A 23 -3.81 1.21 -10.43
N HIS A 24 -4.18 2.50 -10.41
CA HIS A 24 -3.52 3.50 -11.24
C HIS A 24 -2.03 3.66 -10.88
N ALA A 25 -1.70 3.75 -9.59
CA ALA A 25 -0.31 3.85 -9.14
C ALA A 25 0.51 2.59 -9.49
N LEU A 26 -0.07 1.41 -9.29
CA LEU A 26 0.59 0.14 -9.60
C LEU A 26 0.79 -0.08 -11.09
N ALA A 27 -0.18 0.29 -11.94
CA ALA A 27 -0.02 0.22 -13.39
C ALA A 27 1.20 1.01 -13.88
N ARG A 28 1.51 2.15 -13.22
CA ARG A 28 2.73 2.90 -13.52
C ARG A 28 4.00 2.15 -13.07
N CYS A 29 3.98 1.59 -11.86
CA CYS A 29 5.10 0.79 -11.34
C CYS A 29 5.39 -0.41 -12.26
N ASP A 30 4.33 -1.07 -12.72
CA ASP A 30 4.35 -2.23 -13.62
C ASP A 30 4.91 -1.84 -14.99
N THR A 31 4.43 -0.75 -15.58
CA THR A 31 4.95 -0.20 -16.86
C THR A 31 6.45 0.15 -16.77
N ASP A 32 6.87 0.74 -15.64
CA ASP A 32 8.24 1.17 -15.43
C ASP A 32 9.15 -0.01 -14.96
N GLY A 33 8.60 -1.21 -14.72
CA GLY A 33 9.35 -2.37 -14.24
C GLY A 33 9.91 -2.20 -12.83
N THR A 34 9.30 -1.35 -11.99
CA THR A 34 9.82 -1.01 -10.65
C THR A 34 8.94 -1.58 -9.54
N PRO A 35 9.53 -2.12 -8.45
CA PRO A 35 8.75 -2.54 -7.29
C PRO A 35 8.12 -1.36 -6.58
N CYS A 36 6.98 -1.60 -5.93
CA CYS A 36 6.28 -0.63 -5.10
C CYS A 36 6.47 -0.97 -3.62
N TYR A 37 6.94 -0.02 -2.82
CA TYR A 37 7.09 -0.13 -1.37
C TYR A 37 6.09 0.79 -0.66
N LEU A 38 5.56 0.34 0.48
CA LEU A 38 4.73 1.12 1.38
C LEU A 38 4.96 0.74 2.85
N GLU A 39 4.51 1.58 3.76
CA GLU A 39 4.46 1.30 5.18
C GLU A 39 3.05 1.59 5.70
N SER A 40 2.45 0.63 6.42
CA SER A 40 1.12 0.80 6.98
C SER A 40 1.15 0.88 8.50
N SER A 41 0.64 1.96 9.07
CA SER A 41 0.41 2.11 10.52
C SER A 41 -0.92 1.52 11.00
N ASN A 42 -1.78 1.09 10.07
CA ASN A 42 -3.12 0.58 10.37
C ASN A 42 -3.22 -0.90 9.96
N PRO A 43 -3.32 -1.84 10.93
CA PRO A 43 -3.45 -3.26 10.66
C PRO A 43 -4.65 -3.62 9.77
N ARG A 44 -5.72 -2.81 9.78
CA ARG A 44 -6.92 -3.04 8.95
C ARG A 44 -6.63 -2.90 7.45
N ASN A 45 -5.63 -2.10 7.09
CA ASN A 45 -5.26 -1.87 5.70
C ASN A 45 -4.40 -3.00 5.12
N ILE A 46 -3.83 -3.87 5.96
CA ILE A 46 -2.89 -4.87 5.46
C ILE A 46 -3.55 -5.85 4.50
N SER A 47 -4.75 -6.35 4.84
CA SER A 47 -5.51 -7.25 3.95
C SER A 47 -5.91 -6.60 2.62
N LEU A 48 -5.98 -5.27 2.57
CA LEU A 48 -6.21 -4.54 1.32
C LEU A 48 -4.95 -4.56 0.46
N TYR A 49 -3.79 -4.26 1.05
CA TYR A 49 -2.51 -4.26 0.33
C TYR A 49 -2.11 -5.67 -0.13
N GLU A 50 -2.34 -6.70 0.68
CA GLU A 50 -2.11 -8.11 0.28
C GLU A 50 -2.92 -8.48 -0.96
N ARG A 51 -4.17 -8.01 -1.08
CA ARG A 51 -5.01 -8.23 -2.27
C ARG A 51 -4.47 -7.56 -3.53
N PHE A 52 -3.60 -6.56 -3.39
CA PHE A 52 -2.90 -5.95 -4.51
C PHE A 52 -1.56 -6.62 -4.84
N GLY A 53 -1.16 -7.65 -4.09
CA GLY A 53 0.09 -8.38 -4.28
C GLY A 53 1.26 -7.82 -3.47
N PHE A 54 1.00 -7.02 -2.44
CA PHE A 54 2.04 -6.64 -1.48
C PHE A 54 2.25 -7.75 -0.45
N GLU A 55 3.51 -7.94 -0.09
CA GLU A 55 3.95 -8.87 0.94
C GLU A 55 4.55 -8.10 2.12
N ARG A 56 4.29 -8.55 3.35
CA ARG A 56 4.93 -7.97 4.54
C ARG A 56 6.43 -8.27 4.50
N VAL A 57 7.27 -7.27 4.78
CA VAL A 57 8.73 -7.47 4.87
C VAL A 57 9.27 -7.31 6.28
N GLY A 58 8.43 -6.90 7.24
CA GLY A 58 8.79 -6.83 8.64
C GLY A 58 7.83 -5.96 9.45
N GLU A 59 8.30 -5.56 10.62
CA GLU A 59 7.62 -4.64 11.53
C GLU A 59 8.64 -3.62 12.05
N ILE A 60 8.22 -2.36 12.14
CA ILE A 60 9.03 -1.27 12.69
C ILE A 60 8.25 -0.65 13.86
N GLN A 61 8.88 -0.57 15.02
CA GLN A 61 8.33 0.12 16.19
C GLN A 61 9.45 0.87 16.91
N VAL A 62 9.23 2.16 17.17
CA VAL A 62 10.16 3.00 17.94
C VAL A 62 9.51 3.34 19.27
N GLY A 63 10.02 2.75 20.35
CA GLY A 63 9.47 2.92 21.69
C GLY A 63 8.00 2.47 21.75
N ARG A 64 7.09 3.43 21.98
CA ARG A 64 5.65 3.20 22.06
C ARG A 64 4.88 3.65 20.81
N SER A 65 5.57 3.91 19.70
CA SER A 65 4.88 4.24 18.44
C SER A 65 3.93 3.12 18.03
N PRO A 66 2.91 3.41 17.19
CA PRO A 66 2.23 2.37 16.43
C PRO A 66 3.25 1.51 15.67
N ILE A 67 2.91 0.24 15.49
CA ILE A 67 3.68 -0.65 14.61
C ILE A 67 3.44 -0.16 13.17
N MET A 68 4.52 0.12 12.47
CA MET A 68 4.52 0.26 11.02
C MET A 68 4.79 -1.12 10.44
N THR A 69 3.99 -1.54 9.47
CA THR A 69 4.23 -2.75 8.68
C THR A 69 4.73 -2.34 7.29
N PRO A 70 6.05 -2.40 7.05
CA PRO A 70 6.62 -2.35 5.71
C PRO A 70 6.06 -3.45 4.81
N MET A 71 5.72 -3.09 3.59
CA MET A 71 5.27 -4.05 2.58
C MET A 71 5.87 -3.72 1.20
N ILE A 72 6.17 -4.76 0.42
CA ILE A 72 6.70 -4.62 -0.94
C ILE A 72 5.87 -5.44 -1.93
N ARG A 73 5.69 -4.89 -3.13
CA ARG A 73 5.12 -5.59 -4.28
C ARG A 73 6.10 -5.52 -5.45
N PRO A 74 6.56 -6.65 -6.02
CA PRO A 74 7.29 -6.66 -7.29
C PRO A 74 6.46 -6.05 -8.44
N ALA A 75 7.11 -5.50 -9.46
CA ALA A 75 6.42 -5.14 -10.69
C ALA A 75 5.81 -6.41 -11.33
N GLN A 76 4.58 -6.28 -11.83
CA GLN A 76 3.87 -7.35 -12.54
C GLN A 76 3.83 -7.00 -14.03
N GLY A 77 4.06 -8.01 -14.88
CA GLY A 77 4.05 -7.87 -16.35
C GLY A 77 2.69 -8.11 -16.97
#